data_AF-A0A0H3ZX20-F1
#
_entry.id   AF-A0A0H3ZX20-F1
#
_cell.length_a   1.000
_cell.length_b   1.000
_cell.length_c   1.000
_cell.angle_alpha   90.00
_cell.angle_beta   90.00
_cell.angle_gamma   90.00
#
_symmetry.space_group_name_H-M   'P 1'
#
loop_
_entity.id
_entity.type
_entity.pdbx_description
1 polymer ?
#
loop_
_entity_poly.entity_id
_entity_poly.type
_entity_poly.pdbx_seq_one_letter_code
_entity_poly.pdbx_strand_id
1 'polypeptide(L)' 'MQINCSITDTLNKRATNEELEQLACLIERNWFRPNQMKVLAAFVTRQSIKNYLEECES' A
#
# COMPACT_ATOMS: atom_id res chain seq x y z
N MET A 1 19.47 3.00 19.95
CA MET A 1 18.08 3.47 19.85
C MET A 1 17.21 2.28 19.46
N GLN A 2 16.36 1.78 20.36
CA GLN A 2 15.37 0.76 20.00
C GLN A 2 14.28 1.44 19.18
N ILE A 3 14.23 1.12 17.88
CA ILE A 3 13.15 1.56 17.02
C ILE A 3 11.93 0.74 17.44
N ASN A 4 11.06 1.35 18.26
CA ASN A 4 9.71 0.84 18.47
C ASN A 4 8.98 0.97 17.12
N CYS A 5 9.19 0.04 16.21
CA CYS A 5 8.38 -0.14 15.02
C CYS A 5 7.03 -0.68 15.47
N SER A 6 6.22 0.18 16.07
CA SER A 6 4.80 -0.11 16.26
C SER A 6 4.25 -0.53 14.90
N ILE A 7 3.56 -1.69 14.86
CA ILE A 7 2.82 -2.12 13.66
C ILE A 7 1.91 -0.96 13.21
N THR A 8 1.37 -0.20 14.16
CA THR A 8 0.56 0.99 13.91
C THR A 8 1.34 2.09 13.18
N ASP A 9 2.61 2.36 13.53
CA ASP A 9 3.44 3.36 12.82
C ASP A 9 3.79 2.93 11.39
N THR A 10 4.03 1.63 11.19
CA THR A 10 4.29 1.09 9.85
C THR A 10 3.03 1.06 8.99
N LEU A 11 1.87 0.80 9.59
CA LEU A 11 0.56 0.86 8.91
C LEU A 11 0.08 2.31 8.68
N ASN A 12 0.51 3.26 9.51
CA ASN A 12 0.19 4.68 9.39
C ASN A 12 1.14 5.43 8.45
N LYS A 13 2.33 4.89 8.17
CA LYS A 13 3.15 5.40 7.07
C LYS A 13 2.36 5.27 5.77
N ARG A 14 1.92 6.41 5.24
CA ARG A 14 1.23 6.50 3.95
C ARG A 14 2.12 5.84 2.90
N ALA A 15 1.60 4.82 2.22
CA ALA A 15 2.17 4.37 0.97
C ALA A 15 1.93 5.47 -0.06
N THR A 16 2.99 5.98 -0.66
CA THR A 16 2.90 6.99 -1.72
C THR A 16 2.25 6.38 -2.96
N ASN A 17 1.65 7.22 -3.83
CA ASN A 17 1.08 6.74 -5.09
C ASN A 17 2.12 6.00 -5.96
N GLU A 18 3.38 6.42 -5.92
CA GLU A 18 4.49 5.77 -6.63
C GLU A 18 4.79 4.37 -6.09
N GLU A 19 4.83 4.19 -4.76
CA GLU A 19 4.99 2.86 -4.14
C GLU A 19 3.81 1.92 -4.47
N LEU A 20 2.59 2.48 -4.52
CA LEU A 20 1.38 1.72 -4.88
C LEU A 20 1.40 1.29 -6.35
N GLU A 21 1.86 2.16 -7.25
CA GLU A 21 2.02 1.86 -8.68
C GLU A 21 3.06 0.75 -8.91
N GLN A 22 4.22 0.84 -8.24
CA GLN A 22 5.23 -0.22 -8.28
C GLN A 22 4.67 -1.56 -7.79
N LEU A 23 3.90 -1.55 -6.69
CA LEU A 23 3.28 -2.75 -6.16
C LEU A 23 2.23 -3.32 -7.13
N ALA A 24 1.45 -2.48 -7.81
CA ALA A 24 0.51 -2.91 -8.84
C ALA A 24 1.24 -3.57 -10.02
N CYS A 25 2.34 -3.01 -10.51
CA CYS A 25 3.16 -3.62 -11.56
C CYS A 25 3.69 -5.01 -11.16
N LEU A 26 4.08 -5.20 -9.88
CA LEU A 26 4.54 -6.50 -9.38
C LEU A 26 3.40 -7.53 -9.30
N ILE A 27 2.17 -7.09 -8.97
CA ILE A 27 0.97 -7.92 -9.01
C ILE A 27 0.69 -8.36 -10.45
N GLU A 28 0.69 -7.44 -11.42
CA GLU A 28 0.44 -7.77 -12.84
C GLU A 28 1.46 -8.74 -13.42
N ARG A 29 2.73 -8.62 -12.99
CA ARG A 29 3.81 -9.53 -13.38
C ARG A 29 3.77 -10.89 -12.67
N ASN A 30 2.72 -11.19 -11.90
CA ASN A 30 2.51 -12.46 -11.18
C ASN A 30 3.68 -12.84 -10.23
N TRP A 31 4.32 -11.86 -9.59
CA TRP A 31 5.40 -12.12 -8.63
C TRP A 31 4.92 -12.73 -7.30
N PHE A 32 3.61 -12.66 -7.03
CA PHE A 32 3.02 -13.09 -5.78
C PHE A 32 2.19 -14.37 -5.95
N ARG A 33 2.04 -15.12 -4.86
CA ARG A 33 1.13 -16.26 -4.85
C ARG A 33 -0.33 -15.81 -5.00
N PRO A 34 -1.23 -16.62 -5.56
CA PRO A 34 -2.63 -16.24 -5.77
C PRO A 34 -3.36 -15.76 -4.50
N ASN A 35 -3.02 -16.31 -3.33
CA ASN A 35 -3.58 -15.89 -2.04
C ASN A 35 -3.06 -14.50 -1.58
N GLN A 36 -1.82 -14.16 -1.92
CA GLN A 36 -1.21 -12.86 -1.63
C GLN A 36 -1.74 -11.78 -2.59
N MET A 37 -1.91 -12.10 -3.87
CA MET A 37 -2.40 -11.15 -4.88
C MET A 37 -3.74 -10.52 -4.49
N LYS A 38 -4.69 -11.30 -3.96
CA LYS A 38 -6.00 -10.78 -3.52
C LYS A 38 -5.86 -9.76 -2.38
N VAL A 39 -4.99 -10.06 -1.41
CA VAL A 39 -4.75 -9.18 -0.26
C VAL A 39 -4.03 -7.91 -0.69
N LEU A 40 -3.02 -8.04 -1.56
CA LEU A 40 -2.25 -6.91 -2.06
C LEU A 40 -3.06 -6.01 -2.99
N ALA A 41 -3.89 -6.57 -3.86
CA ALA A 41 -4.79 -5.79 -4.71
C ALA A 41 -5.79 -4.98 -3.87
N ALA A 42 -6.40 -5.61 -2.85
CA ALA A 42 -7.29 -4.90 -1.93
C ALA A 42 -6.57 -3.80 -1.14
N PHE A 43 -5.31 -4.02 -0.75
CA PHE A 43 -4.47 -3.02 -0.11
C PHE A 43 -4.19 -1.82 -1.04
N VAL A 44 -3.74 -2.08 -2.27
CA VAL A 44 -3.45 -1.04 -3.28
C VAL A 44 -4.68 -0.17 -3.53
N THR A 45 -5.85 -0.79 -3.73
CA THR A 45 -7.10 -0.05 -3.94
C THR A 45 -7.43 0.84 -2.75
N ARG A 46 -7.37 0.31 -1.51
CA ARG A 46 -7.70 1.09 -0.31
C ARG A 46 -6.78 2.28 -0.11
N GLN A 47 -5.47 2.09 -0.30
CA GLN A 47 -4.50 3.18 -0.13
C GLN A 47 -4.62 4.21 -1.25
N SER A 48 -4.87 3.79 -2.50
CA SER A 48 -5.06 4.73 -3.61
C SER A 48 -6.27 5.64 -3.39
N ILE A 49 -7.39 5.08 -2.91
CA ILE A 49 -8.59 5.86 -2.55
C ILE A 49 -8.27 6.82 -1.40
N LYS A 50 -7.56 6.34 -0.37
CA LYS A 50 -7.17 7.15 0.78
C LYS A 50 -6.31 8.35 0.34
N ASN A 51 -5.27 8.10 -0.46
CA ASN A 51 -4.40 9.16 -0.97
C ASN A 51 -5.17 10.17 -1.81
N TYR A 52 -6.06 9.71 -2.70
CA TYR A 52 -6.90 10.60 -3.50
C TYR A 52 -7.79 11.51 -2.64
N LEU A 53 -8.45 10.95 -1.62
CA LEU A 53 -9.30 11.74 -0.71
C LEU A 53 -8.47 12.76 0.08
N GLU A 54 -7.30 12.36 0.57
CA GLU A 54 -6.40 13.25 1.30
C GLU A 54 -5.85 14.37 0.39
N GLU A 55 -5.59 14.10 -0.89
CA GLU A 55 -5.22 15.10 -1.90
C GLU A 55 -6.39 16.04 -2.23
N CYS A 56 -7.63 15.57 -2.24
CA CYS A 56 -8.81 16.41 -2.47
C CYS A 56 -9.19 17.30 -1.27
N GLU A 57 -8.85 16.90 -0.05
CA GLU A 57 -9.09 17.67 1.18
C GLU A 57 -7.97 18.69 1.50
N SER A 58 -6.87 18.68 0.73
CA SER A 58 -5.69 19.55 0.89
C SER A 58 -5.75 20.81 0.03
#